data_AF-A0A7Y3AU33-F1
#
_entry.id   AF-A0A7Y3AU33-F1
#
_cell.length_a   1.000
_cell.length_b   1.000
_cell.length_c   1.000
_cell.angle_alpha   90.00
_cell.angle_beta   90.00
_cell.angle_gamma   90.00
#
_symmetry.space_group_name_H-M   'P 1'
#
loop_
_entity.id
_entity.type
_entity.pdbx_description
1 polymer ?
#
loop_
_entity_poly.entity_id
_entity_poly.type
_entity_poly.pdbx_seq_one_letter_code
_entity_poly.pdbx_strand_id
1 'polypeptide(L)'
;ITFGALIPKYNYVTLVLLGKDIDKDIVQNFISSKEVRLCFPEDFPIKRALPCQCYPYINVKQGNHAYADRVVLIGDSASSKLYKNGIGAAYITAKAAASAVIFEGISERHFEKYYKPICRDLDKDNWIGKWIFWVTRIIQKSAILKRGLLDRVGKEQAQEHSSLNMSSALWDTFTGSAGYRNILRRFLHPSLLFGLVKSTIASNISIINRHSHEKQEAGQTL
;
A
#
# COMPACT_ATOMS: atom_id res chain seq x y z
N ILE A 1 -12.40 -2.04 3.79
CA ILE A 1 -11.32 -1.72 2.81
C ILE A 1 -10.03 -1.43 3.58
N THR A 2 -8.94 -2.12 3.26
CA THR A 2 -7.58 -1.83 3.76
C THR A 2 -6.87 -0.80 2.89
N PHE A 3 -7.05 -0.90 1.57
CA PHE A 3 -6.50 0.02 0.59
C PHE A 3 -7.38 0.09 -0.65
N GLY A 4 -7.46 1.26 -1.29
CA GLY A 4 -8.12 1.48 -2.57
C GLY A 4 -7.24 2.35 -3.48
N ALA A 5 -7.17 2.02 -4.77
CA ALA A 5 -6.46 2.80 -5.77
C ALA A 5 -7.28 2.97 -7.04
N LEU A 6 -7.19 4.17 -7.61
CA LEU A 6 -7.55 4.45 -9.00
C LEU A 6 -6.24 4.60 -9.78
N ILE A 7 -6.05 3.74 -10.78
CA ILE A 7 -4.83 3.70 -11.58
C ILE A 7 -5.20 4.08 -13.02
N PRO A 8 -4.82 5.29 -13.48
CA PRO A 8 -5.06 5.68 -14.86
C PRO A 8 -4.22 4.84 -15.83
N LYS A 9 -4.85 4.44 -16.93
CA LYS A 9 -4.31 3.61 -18.01
C LYS A 9 -4.80 4.16 -19.35
N TYR A 10 -4.16 5.24 -19.79
CA TYR A 10 -4.64 6.01 -20.95
C TYR A 10 -6.11 6.37 -20.78
N ASN A 11 -6.99 5.88 -21.66
CA ASN A 11 -8.43 6.14 -21.64
C ASN A 11 -9.22 5.26 -20.66
N TYR A 12 -8.54 4.46 -19.84
CA TYR A 12 -9.13 3.58 -18.84
C TYR A 12 -8.65 3.93 -17.43
N VAL A 13 -9.43 3.56 -16.43
CA VAL A 13 -9.03 3.60 -15.02
C VAL A 13 -9.26 2.22 -14.42
N THR A 14 -8.25 1.68 -13.75
CA THR A 14 -8.39 0.46 -12.96
C THR A 14 -8.67 0.83 -11.50
N LEU A 15 -9.82 0.39 -10.98
CA LEU A 15 -10.11 0.42 -9.55
C LEU A 15 -9.59 -0.87 -8.90
N VAL A 16 -8.72 -0.73 -7.91
CA VAL A 16 -8.24 -1.86 -7.10
C VAL A 16 -8.65 -1.63 -5.66
N LEU A 17 -9.48 -2.52 -5.12
CA LEU A 17 -9.78 -2.56 -3.70
C LEU A 17 -9.12 -3.79 -3.07
N LEU A 18 -8.49 -3.56 -1.93
CA LEU A 18 -7.87 -4.58 -1.11
C LEU A 18 -8.49 -4.52 0.27
N GLY A 19 -8.88 -5.67 0.81
CA GLY A 19 -9.34 -5.81 2.18
C GLY A 19 -9.83 -7.21 2.45
N LYS A 20 -10.27 -7.43 3.69
CA LYS A 20 -11.00 -8.64 4.05
C LYS A 20 -12.45 -8.51 3.57
N ASP A 21 -12.99 -9.61 3.03
CA ASP A 21 -14.41 -9.75 2.68
C ASP A 21 -14.93 -8.61 1.80
N ILE A 22 -14.17 -8.24 0.76
CA ILE A 22 -14.61 -7.22 -0.23
C ILE A 22 -15.70 -7.83 -1.10
N ASP A 23 -16.90 -7.29 -1.01
CA ASP A 23 -18.07 -7.67 -1.81
C ASP A 23 -18.51 -6.54 -2.76
N LYS A 24 -19.58 -6.81 -3.52
CA LYS A 24 -20.15 -5.88 -4.49
C LYS A 24 -20.71 -4.62 -3.84
N ASP A 25 -21.26 -4.73 -2.63
CA ASP A 25 -21.87 -3.60 -1.93
C ASP A 25 -20.80 -2.63 -1.44
N ILE A 26 -19.68 -3.13 -0.92
CA ILE A 26 -18.50 -2.34 -0.56
C ILE A 26 -17.95 -1.62 -1.78
N VAL A 27 -17.84 -2.30 -2.93
CA VAL A 27 -17.39 -1.69 -4.19
C VAL A 27 -18.35 -0.57 -4.61
N GLN A 28 -19.66 -0.83 -4.58
CA GLN A 28 -20.68 0.15 -4.98
C GLN A 28 -20.69 1.37 -4.06
N ASN A 29 -20.57 1.17 -2.75
CA ASN A 29 -20.48 2.25 -1.78
C ASN A 29 -19.20 3.07 -1.96
N PHE A 30 -18.07 2.41 -2.25
CA PHE A 30 -16.81 3.10 -2.51
C PHE A 30 -16.89 3.98 -3.76
N ILE A 31 -17.33 3.44 -4.90
CA ILE A 31 -17.38 4.19 -6.16
C ILE A 31 -18.45 5.28 -6.17
N SER A 32 -19.49 5.15 -5.34
CA SER A 32 -20.55 6.15 -5.21
C SER A 32 -20.21 7.26 -4.21
N SER A 33 -19.13 7.11 -3.43
CA SER A 33 -18.70 8.14 -2.48
C SER A 33 -18.35 9.45 -3.19
N LYS A 34 -18.61 10.58 -2.51
CA LYS A 34 -18.36 11.91 -3.06
C LYS A 34 -16.90 12.07 -3.47
N GLU A 35 -15.99 11.61 -2.61
CA GLU A 35 -14.55 11.72 -2.79
C GLU A 35 -14.07 10.96 -4.03
N VAL A 36 -14.60 9.76 -4.27
CA VAL A 36 -14.23 8.96 -5.44
C VAL A 36 -14.87 9.51 -6.72
N ARG A 37 -16.14 9.97 -6.66
CA ARG A 37 -16.81 10.59 -7.81
C ARG A 37 -16.09 11.85 -8.31
N LEU A 38 -15.51 12.63 -7.40
CA LEU A 38 -14.72 13.82 -7.75
C LEU A 38 -13.41 13.49 -8.49
N CYS A 39 -12.98 12.22 -8.52
CA CYS A 39 -11.84 11.79 -9.32
C CYS A 39 -12.18 11.49 -10.79
N PHE A 40 -13.46 11.53 -11.16
CA PHE A 40 -13.94 11.27 -12.51
C PHE A 40 -14.60 12.52 -13.12
N PRO A 41 -14.68 12.62 -14.46
CA PRO A 41 -15.53 13.60 -15.13
C PRO A 41 -16.98 13.52 -14.64
N GLU A 42 -17.70 14.65 -14.62
CA GLU A 42 -19.08 14.73 -14.10
C GLU A 42 -20.05 13.78 -14.82
N ASP A 43 -19.83 13.57 -16.11
CA ASP A 43 -20.64 12.73 -17.00
C ASP A 43 -20.14 11.27 -17.09
N PHE A 44 -19.14 10.88 -16.29
CA PHE A 44 -18.54 9.56 -16.38
C PHE A 44 -19.58 8.45 -16.11
N PRO A 45 -19.81 7.51 -17.06
CA PRO A 45 -20.90 6.54 -16.98
C PRO A 45 -20.53 5.34 -16.09
N ILE A 46 -20.35 5.57 -14.79
CA ILE A 46 -19.87 4.58 -13.79
C ILE A 46 -20.56 3.20 -13.93
N LYS A 47 -21.89 3.17 -14.06
CA LYS A 47 -22.67 1.92 -14.15
C LYS A 47 -22.36 1.09 -15.40
N ARG A 48 -21.98 1.73 -16.51
CA ARG A 48 -21.61 1.08 -17.77
C ARG A 48 -20.09 0.83 -17.86
N ALA A 49 -19.30 1.52 -17.04
CA ALA A 49 -17.84 1.53 -17.08
C ALA A 49 -17.15 0.40 -16.29
N LEU A 50 -17.90 -0.56 -15.74
CA LEU A 50 -17.36 -1.70 -14.99
C LEU A 50 -17.62 -3.06 -15.68
N PRO A 51 -17.24 -3.25 -16.96
CA PRO A 51 -17.53 -4.49 -17.69
C PRO A 51 -16.76 -5.69 -17.14
N CYS A 52 -15.62 -5.48 -16.48
CA CYS A 52 -14.80 -6.53 -15.89
C CYS A 52 -14.66 -6.29 -14.39
N GLN A 53 -15.04 -7.29 -13.59
CA GLN A 53 -14.92 -7.28 -12.13
C GLN A 53 -14.37 -8.62 -11.68
N CYS A 54 -13.27 -8.59 -10.92
CA CYS A 54 -12.67 -9.78 -10.34
C CYS A 54 -12.59 -9.60 -8.83
N TYR A 55 -12.91 -10.65 -8.07
CA TYR A 55 -12.79 -10.70 -6.61
C TYR A 55 -11.82 -11.82 -6.21
N PRO A 56 -10.54 -11.75 -6.63
CA PRO A 56 -9.59 -12.81 -6.36
C PRO A 56 -9.16 -12.80 -4.90
N TYR A 57 -8.86 -13.98 -4.36
CA TYR A 57 -8.05 -14.08 -3.16
C TYR A 57 -6.58 -13.78 -3.48
N ILE A 58 -5.84 -13.33 -2.48
CA ILE A 58 -4.40 -13.07 -2.58
C ILE A 58 -3.63 -13.89 -1.55
N ASN A 59 -2.40 -14.25 -1.90
CA ASN A 59 -1.54 -14.99 -1.00
C ASN A 59 -0.87 -14.04 -0.01
N VAL A 60 -1.00 -14.34 1.28
CA VAL A 60 -0.49 -13.50 2.39
C VAL A 60 0.53 -14.23 3.28
N LYS A 61 0.90 -15.46 2.87
CA LYS A 61 1.83 -16.36 3.53
C LYS A 61 2.53 -17.24 2.47
N GLN A 62 3.72 -17.71 2.83
CA GLN A 62 4.46 -18.72 2.08
C GLN A 62 3.68 -20.03 1.93
N GLY A 63 3.86 -20.73 0.81
CA GLY A 63 3.47 -22.12 0.65
C GLY A 63 4.38 -23.05 1.48
N ASN A 64 3.80 -24.08 2.11
CA ASN A 64 4.53 -24.96 3.03
C ASN A 64 5.61 -25.81 2.34
N HIS A 65 5.36 -26.27 1.11
CA HIS A 65 6.25 -27.14 0.35
C HIS A 65 6.39 -26.61 -1.08
N ALA A 66 7.24 -25.60 -1.25
CA ALA A 66 7.42 -24.92 -2.53
C ALA A 66 8.41 -25.63 -3.49
N TYR A 67 8.96 -26.78 -3.10
CA TYR A 67 9.94 -27.53 -3.89
C TYR A 67 10.04 -28.98 -3.38
N ALA A 68 10.52 -29.88 -4.25
CA ALA A 68 10.92 -31.25 -3.94
C ALA A 68 11.91 -31.74 -5.01
N ASP A 69 12.23 -33.03 -5.07
CA ASP A 69 13.08 -33.57 -6.13
C ASP A 69 12.48 -33.29 -7.51
N ARG A 70 13.24 -32.56 -8.33
CA ARG A 70 12.94 -32.20 -9.73
C ARG A 70 11.67 -31.35 -9.92
N VAL A 71 11.16 -30.73 -8.86
CA VAL A 71 10.02 -29.82 -8.93
C VAL A 71 10.24 -28.60 -8.03
N VAL A 72 9.92 -27.42 -8.55
CA VAL A 72 9.99 -26.15 -7.83
C VAL A 72 8.84 -25.25 -8.25
N LEU A 73 8.12 -24.73 -7.26
CA LEU A 73 7.04 -23.75 -7.43
C LEU A 73 7.63 -22.34 -7.40
N ILE A 74 7.02 -21.39 -8.11
CA ILE A 74 7.47 -20.01 -8.19
C ILE A 74 6.30 -19.02 -8.06
N GLY A 75 6.61 -17.75 -7.81
CA GLY A 75 5.64 -16.69 -7.60
C GLY A 75 4.67 -17.00 -6.48
N ASP A 76 3.39 -16.67 -6.70
CA ASP A 76 2.36 -16.80 -5.68
C ASP A 76 2.20 -18.25 -5.17
N SER A 77 2.55 -19.26 -5.96
CA SER A 77 2.52 -20.67 -5.53
C SER A 77 3.62 -21.05 -4.54
N ALA A 78 4.65 -20.21 -4.37
CA ALA A 78 5.77 -20.44 -3.46
C ALA A 78 5.89 -19.37 -2.37
N SER A 79 6.27 -18.15 -2.76
CA SER A 79 6.37 -17.00 -1.87
C SER A 79 6.00 -15.74 -2.65
N SER A 80 5.07 -14.96 -2.09
CA SER A 80 4.56 -13.73 -2.70
C SER A 80 4.93 -12.54 -1.85
N LYS A 81 4.96 -11.35 -2.45
CA LYS A 81 5.11 -10.11 -1.70
C LYS A 81 3.73 -9.69 -1.17
N LEU A 82 3.69 -9.32 0.11
CA LEU A 82 2.45 -9.02 0.83
C LEU A 82 1.64 -7.94 0.09
N TYR A 83 0.42 -8.25 -0.35
CA TYR A 83 -0.53 -7.30 -0.95
C TYR A 83 -0.16 -6.67 -2.31
N LYS A 84 1.12 -6.45 -2.62
CA LYS A 84 1.56 -5.69 -3.81
C LYS A 84 2.78 -6.31 -4.46
N ASN A 85 2.93 -6.03 -5.76
CA ASN A 85 4.08 -6.39 -6.57
C ASN A 85 4.35 -7.92 -6.63
N GLY A 86 3.30 -8.68 -6.93
CA GLY A 86 3.38 -10.13 -7.18
C GLY A 86 4.24 -10.49 -8.40
N ILE A 87 4.26 -9.64 -9.43
CA ILE A 87 5.15 -9.81 -10.60
C ILE A 87 6.61 -9.79 -10.17
N GLY A 88 7.01 -8.84 -9.31
CA GLY A 88 8.36 -8.79 -8.77
C GLY A 88 8.71 -10.04 -7.94
N ALA A 89 7.77 -10.51 -7.10
CA ALA A 89 7.98 -11.74 -6.34
C ALA A 89 8.12 -12.98 -7.24
N ALA A 90 7.29 -13.08 -8.29
CA ALA A 90 7.39 -14.13 -9.30
C ALA A 90 8.73 -14.10 -10.02
N TYR A 91 9.21 -12.93 -10.40
CA TYR A 91 10.54 -12.78 -11.01
C TYR A 91 11.67 -13.22 -10.07
N ILE A 92 11.65 -12.77 -8.80
CA ILE A 92 12.68 -13.11 -7.81
C ILE A 92 12.75 -14.62 -7.57
N THR A 93 11.60 -15.24 -7.34
CA THR A 93 11.51 -16.69 -7.10
C THR A 93 11.87 -17.50 -8.34
N ALA A 94 11.42 -17.09 -9.54
CA ALA A 94 11.79 -17.73 -10.80
C ALA A 94 13.29 -17.66 -11.05
N LYS A 95 13.91 -16.49 -10.83
CA LYS A 95 15.35 -16.33 -10.97
C LYS A 95 16.11 -17.23 -10.00
N ALA A 96 15.70 -17.27 -8.73
CA ALA A 96 16.33 -18.13 -7.73
C ALA A 96 16.21 -19.62 -8.06
N ALA A 97 15.02 -20.06 -8.52
CA ALA A 97 14.79 -21.42 -8.97
C ALA A 97 15.66 -21.78 -10.17
N ALA A 98 15.69 -20.93 -11.21
CA ALA A 98 16.51 -21.14 -12.40
C ALA A 98 18.01 -21.19 -12.06
N SER A 99 18.50 -20.29 -11.20
CA SER A 99 19.89 -20.30 -10.75
C SER A 99 20.23 -21.59 -10.00
N ALA A 100 19.37 -22.08 -9.11
CA ALA A 100 19.59 -23.34 -8.42
C ALA A 100 19.65 -24.52 -9.40
N VAL A 101 18.72 -24.60 -10.36
CA VAL A 101 18.67 -25.67 -11.37
C VAL A 101 19.92 -25.67 -12.25
N ILE A 102 20.34 -24.51 -12.75
CA ILE A 102 21.42 -24.40 -13.74
C ILE A 102 22.79 -24.62 -13.10
N PHE A 103 23.04 -24.04 -11.93
CA PHE A 103 24.39 -23.98 -11.36
C PHE A 103 24.63 -24.97 -10.22
N GLU A 104 23.58 -25.49 -9.57
CA GLU A 104 23.73 -26.27 -8.34
C GLU A 104 23.17 -27.69 -8.47
N GLY A 105 21.91 -27.82 -8.89
CA GLY A 105 21.25 -29.12 -9.09
C GLY A 105 19.74 -29.07 -8.90
N ILE A 106 19.09 -30.21 -9.15
CA ILE A 106 17.62 -30.33 -9.23
C ILE A 106 16.99 -31.18 -8.11
N SER A 107 17.76 -31.54 -7.08
CA SER A 107 17.22 -32.28 -5.93
C SER A 107 16.63 -31.35 -4.87
N GLU A 108 15.78 -31.89 -3.99
CA GLU A 108 15.19 -31.14 -2.89
C GLU A 108 16.26 -30.43 -2.03
N ARG A 109 17.40 -31.08 -1.79
CA ARG A 109 18.53 -30.52 -1.04
C ARG A 109 19.14 -29.29 -1.70
N HIS A 110 19.22 -29.25 -3.03
CA HIS A 110 19.71 -28.07 -3.76
C HIS A 110 18.72 -26.91 -3.60
N PHE A 111 17.42 -27.17 -3.74
CA PHE A 111 16.40 -26.13 -3.54
C PHE A 111 16.36 -25.64 -2.09
N GLU A 112 16.51 -26.52 -1.11
CA GLU A 112 16.60 -26.12 0.29
C GLU A 112 17.80 -25.19 0.56
N LYS A 113 18.95 -25.46 -0.07
CA LYS A 113 20.17 -24.66 0.14
C LYS A 113 20.17 -23.33 -0.61
N TYR A 114 19.64 -23.29 -1.84
CA TYR A 114 19.82 -22.14 -2.74
C TYR A 114 18.53 -21.38 -3.08
N TYR A 115 17.37 -22.04 -3.07
CA TYR A 115 16.08 -21.42 -3.37
C TYR A 115 15.31 -20.97 -2.12
N LYS A 116 15.21 -21.85 -1.11
CA LYS A 116 14.50 -21.60 0.15
C LYS A 116 14.97 -20.32 0.87
N PRO A 117 16.28 -19.97 0.93
CA PRO A 117 16.70 -18.75 1.62
C PRO A 117 16.15 -17.47 0.96
N ILE A 118 16.01 -17.43 -0.36
CA ILE A 118 15.46 -16.29 -1.09
C ILE A 118 13.97 -16.13 -0.78
N CYS A 119 13.20 -17.22 -0.81
CA CYS A 119 11.80 -17.20 -0.39
C CYS A 119 11.66 -16.75 1.06
N ARG A 120 12.48 -17.28 1.97
CA ARG A 120 12.47 -16.88 3.38
C ARG A 120 12.79 -15.40 3.58
N ASP A 121 13.64 -14.80 2.75
CA ASP A 121 13.92 -13.38 2.86
C ASP A 121 12.72 -12.51 2.44
N LEU A 122 12.05 -12.88 1.34
CA LEU A 122 10.78 -12.25 0.95
C LEU A 122 9.74 -12.34 2.08
N ASP A 123 9.61 -13.50 2.71
CA ASP A 123 8.66 -13.69 3.81
C ASP A 123 9.02 -12.93 5.08
N LYS A 124 10.31 -12.78 5.39
CA LYS A 124 10.78 -11.90 6.47
C LYS A 124 10.48 -10.43 6.16
N ASP A 125 10.59 -9.99 4.91
CA ASP A 125 10.19 -8.64 4.49
C ASP A 125 8.67 -8.46 4.65
N ASN A 126 7.87 -9.46 4.29
CA ASN A 126 6.41 -9.45 4.46
C ASN A 126 5.97 -9.28 5.93
N TRP A 127 6.72 -9.81 6.89
CA TRP A 127 6.45 -9.59 8.31
C TRP A 127 6.53 -8.10 8.68
N ILE A 128 7.48 -7.38 8.11
CA ILE A 128 7.61 -5.93 8.29
C ILE A 128 6.44 -5.22 7.59
N GLY A 129 6.08 -5.69 6.39
CA GLY A 129 4.89 -5.21 5.68
C GLY A 129 3.61 -5.31 6.52
N LYS A 130 3.37 -6.44 7.20
CA LYS A 130 2.21 -6.62 8.09
C LYS A 130 2.17 -5.56 9.19
N TRP A 131 3.34 -5.22 9.73
CA TRP A 131 3.48 -4.17 10.75
C TRP A 131 3.19 -2.78 10.17
N ILE A 132 3.76 -2.44 9.00
CA ILE A 132 3.48 -1.18 8.29
C ILE A 132 1.98 -1.02 8.07
N PHE A 133 1.31 -2.03 7.50
CA PHE A 133 -0.14 -1.96 7.24
C PHE A 133 -0.99 -1.94 8.51
N TRP A 134 -0.50 -2.46 9.63
CA TRP A 134 -1.14 -2.28 10.94
C TRP A 134 -1.07 -0.82 11.39
N VAL A 135 0.10 -0.17 11.30
CA VAL A 135 0.25 1.27 11.58
C VAL A 135 -0.62 2.11 10.64
N THR A 136 -0.65 1.79 9.34
CA THR A 136 -1.50 2.49 8.38
C THR A 136 -2.98 2.46 8.80
N ARG A 137 -3.47 1.33 9.33
CA ARG A 137 -4.85 1.24 9.84
C ARG A 137 -5.09 2.13 11.06
N ILE A 138 -4.11 2.30 11.93
CA ILE A 138 -4.21 3.24 13.07
C ILE A 138 -4.33 4.67 12.54
N ILE A 139 -3.48 5.06 11.59
CA ILE A 139 -3.51 6.39 10.97
C ILE A 139 -4.86 6.63 10.27
N GLN A 140 -5.36 5.65 9.51
CA GLN A 140 -6.64 5.75 8.80
C GLN A 140 -7.84 5.95 9.75
N LYS A 141 -7.81 5.34 10.94
CA LYS A 141 -8.87 5.45 11.96
C LYS A 141 -8.78 6.74 12.79
N SER A 142 -7.61 7.38 12.86
CA SER A 142 -7.43 8.62 13.61
C SER A 142 -7.58 9.85 12.72
N ALA A 143 -8.59 10.69 12.98
CA ALA A 143 -8.76 11.96 12.27
C ALA A 143 -7.54 12.88 12.46
N ILE A 144 -6.93 12.86 13.64
CA ILE A 144 -5.76 13.66 14.02
C ILE A 144 -4.55 13.28 13.18
N LEU A 145 -4.20 11.99 13.15
CA LEU A 145 -3.02 11.49 12.41
C LEU A 145 -3.21 11.61 10.90
N LYS A 146 -4.42 11.30 10.41
CA LYS A 146 -4.77 11.44 9.00
C LYS A 146 -4.60 12.89 8.53
N ARG A 147 -5.08 13.85 9.32
CA ARG A 147 -4.95 15.28 9.01
C ARG A 147 -3.49 15.73 9.00
N GLY A 148 -2.71 15.32 10.01
CA GLY A 148 -1.28 15.63 10.06
C GLY A 148 -0.50 15.05 8.88
N LEU A 149 -0.83 13.82 8.47
CA LEU A 149 -0.24 13.19 7.29
C LEU A 149 -0.60 13.94 6.01
N LEU A 150 -1.87 14.29 5.82
CA LEU A 150 -2.34 15.03 4.64
C LEU A 150 -1.74 16.44 4.56
N ASP A 151 -1.67 17.16 5.69
CA ASP A 151 -1.02 18.48 5.76
C ASP A 151 0.46 18.38 5.36
N ARG A 152 1.17 17.36 5.86
CA ARG A 152 2.58 17.17 5.53
C ARG A 152 2.78 16.86 4.04
N VAL A 153 1.98 15.95 3.48
CA VAL A 153 2.04 15.58 2.06
C VAL A 153 1.68 16.78 1.18
N GLY A 154 0.63 17.51 1.52
CA GLY A 154 0.23 18.71 0.78
C GLY A 154 1.32 19.78 0.76
N LYS A 155 1.96 20.04 1.92
CA LYS A 155 3.12 20.95 2.00
C LYS A 155 4.32 20.46 1.18
N GLU A 156 4.59 19.16 1.19
CA GLU A 156 5.67 18.59 0.38
C GLU A 156 5.40 18.75 -1.11
N GLN A 157 4.15 18.52 -1.57
CA GLN A 157 3.78 18.58 -2.98
C GLN A 157 3.63 20.01 -3.52
N ALA A 158 3.32 20.98 -2.66
CA ALA A 158 3.20 22.39 -3.04
C ALA A 158 4.56 23.11 -3.19
N GLN A 159 5.65 22.52 -2.67
CA GLN A 159 6.99 23.12 -2.68
C GLN A 159 7.82 22.53 -3.82
N GLU A 160 8.21 23.36 -4.80
CA GLU A 160 8.97 22.93 -5.99
C GLU A 160 10.31 22.22 -5.67
N HIS A 161 10.99 22.62 -4.59
CA HIS A 161 12.28 22.04 -4.16
C HIS A 161 12.16 21.05 -3.00
N SER A 162 10.96 20.50 -2.75
CA SER A 162 10.78 19.50 -1.69
C SER A 162 11.46 18.18 -2.05
N SER A 163 12.06 17.53 -1.06
CA SER A 163 12.62 16.18 -1.20
C SER A 163 11.54 15.09 -1.30
N LEU A 164 10.25 15.44 -1.15
CA LEU A 164 9.10 14.52 -1.26
C LEU A 164 9.25 13.24 -0.43
N ASN A 165 9.96 13.32 0.69
CA ASN A 165 10.35 12.15 1.47
C ASN A 165 9.13 11.34 1.97
N MET A 166 8.08 12.02 2.46
CA MET A 166 6.85 11.37 2.92
C MET A 166 6.07 10.84 1.73
N SER A 167 5.92 11.67 0.69
CA SER A 167 5.19 11.33 -0.53
C SER A 167 5.76 10.10 -1.21
N SER A 168 7.08 9.99 -1.31
CA SER A 168 7.77 8.85 -1.91
C SER A 168 7.72 7.60 -1.05
N ALA A 169 7.81 7.71 0.29
CA ALA A 169 7.64 6.55 1.18
C ALA A 169 6.19 6.00 1.12
N LEU A 170 5.19 6.88 1.05
CA LEU A 170 3.79 6.50 0.84
C LEU A 170 3.59 5.87 -0.54
N TRP A 171 4.17 6.46 -1.59
CA TRP A 171 4.13 5.92 -2.94
C TRP A 171 4.63 4.47 -2.98
N ASP A 172 5.79 4.19 -2.38
CA ASP A 172 6.35 2.83 -2.35
C ASP A 172 5.51 1.86 -1.51
N THR A 173 4.85 2.35 -0.47
CA THR A 173 3.90 1.56 0.33
C THR A 173 2.69 1.13 -0.50
N PHE A 174 2.18 2.01 -1.36
CA PHE A 174 0.97 1.75 -2.15
C PHE A 174 1.24 1.03 -3.48
N THR A 175 2.39 1.26 -4.09
CA THR A 175 2.81 0.62 -5.34
C THR A 175 3.55 -0.70 -5.11
N GLY A 176 4.19 -0.87 -3.95
CA GLY A 176 5.06 -2.02 -3.68
C GLY A 176 6.39 -1.97 -4.44
N SER A 177 6.83 -0.78 -4.86
CA SER A 177 8.05 -0.59 -5.66
C SER A 177 9.34 -0.85 -4.87
N ALA A 178 9.33 -0.63 -3.54
CA ALA A 178 10.45 -0.92 -2.65
C ALA A 178 10.12 -2.06 -1.66
N GLY A 179 11.16 -2.71 -1.11
CA GLY A 179 11.00 -3.68 -0.02
C GLY A 179 10.53 -3.02 1.29
N TYR A 180 9.78 -3.74 2.12
CA TYR A 180 9.19 -3.22 3.35
C TYR A 180 10.25 -2.76 4.36
N ARG A 181 11.39 -3.44 4.45
CA ARG A 181 12.55 -2.97 5.24
C ARG A 181 13.01 -1.57 4.84
N ASN A 182 13.10 -1.33 3.53
CA ASN A 182 13.53 -0.04 3.01
C ASN A 182 12.48 1.04 3.30
N ILE A 183 11.20 0.73 3.06
CA ILE A 183 10.07 1.61 3.36
C ILE A 183 10.06 1.99 4.85
N LEU A 184 10.18 1.02 5.74
CA LEU A 184 10.20 1.26 7.19
C LEU A 184 11.39 2.15 7.59
N ARG A 185 12.60 1.86 7.09
CA ARG A 185 13.79 2.67 7.37
C ARG A 185 13.59 4.12 6.96
N ARG A 186 12.93 4.37 5.83
CA ARG A 186 12.63 5.72 5.36
C ARG A 186 11.60 6.41 6.26
N PHE A 187 10.52 5.74 6.64
CA PHE A 187 9.55 6.30 7.58
C PHE A 187 10.13 6.64 8.95
N LEU A 188 11.10 5.85 9.42
CA LEU A 188 11.79 6.08 10.70
C LEU A 188 12.87 7.17 10.62
N HIS A 189 13.09 7.79 9.47
CA HIS A 189 14.06 8.85 9.34
C HIS A 189 13.64 10.05 10.23
N PRO A 190 14.54 10.59 11.09
CA PRO A 190 14.19 11.62 12.06
C PRO A 190 13.52 12.85 11.46
N SER A 191 13.95 13.29 10.28
CA SER A 191 13.34 14.44 9.60
C SER A 191 11.88 14.20 9.22
N LEU A 192 11.51 12.96 8.87
CA LEU A 192 10.13 12.60 8.52
C LEU A 192 9.25 12.51 9.75
N LEU A 193 9.74 11.87 10.81
CA LEU A 193 9.01 11.77 12.08
C LEU A 193 8.76 13.15 12.69
N PHE A 194 9.80 13.99 12.77
CA PHE A 194 9.66 15.34 13.29
C PHE A 194 8.71 16.19 12.43
N GLY A 195 8.85 16.11 11.11
CA GLY A 195 7.95 16.80 10.18
C GLY A 195 6.49 16.37 10.33
N LEU A 196 6.24 15.08 10.54
CA LEU A 196 4.90 14.54 10.76
C LEU A 196 4.32 14.99 12.10
N VAL A 197 5.11 14.96 13.18
CA VAL A 197 4.68 15.43 14.51
C VAL A 197 4.33 16.91 14.45
N LYS A 198 5.21 17.74 13.88
CA LYS A 198 4.97 19.19 13.72
C LYS A 198 3.69 19.46 12.93
N SER A 199 3.50 18.76 11.81
CA SER A 199 2.31 18.91 10.95
C SER A 199 1.04 18.45 11.66
N THR A 200 1.12 17.37 12.45
CA THR A 200 0.01 16.87 13.27
C THR A 200 -0.39 17.88 14.33
N ILE A 201 0.57 18.48 15.06
CA ILE A 201 0.26 19.49 16.07
C ILE A 201 -0.34 20.74 15.42
N ALA A 202 0.33 21.29 14.39
CA ALA A 202 -0.09 22.53 13.74
C ALA A 202 -1.48 22.42 13.09
N SER A 203 -1.75 21.33 12.37
CA SER A 203 -3.03 21.13 11.66
C SER A 203 -4.22 20.85 12.58
N ASN A 204 -3.98 20.39 13.81
CA ASN A 204 -5.05 20.18 14.78
C ASN A 204 -5.32 21.43 15.64
N ILE A 205 -4.28 22.21 15.98
CA ILE A 205 -4.44 23.50 16.67
C ILE A 205 -5.20 24.50 15.79
N SER A 206 -4.89 24.57 14.48
CA SER A 206 -5.57 25.51 13.57
C SER A 206 -7.08 25.29 13.49
N ILE A 207 -7.55 24.05 13.65
CA ILE A 207 -8.98 23.72 13.63
C ILE A 207 -9.65 24.01 14.96
N ILE A 208 -8.97 23.79 16.08
CA ILE A 208 -9.47 24.20 17.40
C ILE A 208 -9.68 25.72 17.41
N ASN A 209 -8.71 26.48 16.89
CA ASN A 209 -8.80 27.94 16.80
C ASN A 209 -9.90 28.40 15.83
N ARG A 210 -10.09 27.70 14.70
CA ARG A 210 -11.19 28.03 13.76
C ARG A 210 -12.56 27.76 14.38
N HIS A 211 -12.72 26.66 15.12
CA HIS A 211 -13.95 26.37 15.85
C HIS A 211 -14.22 27.34 17.01
N SER A 212 -13.18 27.87 17.67
CA SER A 212 -13.38 28.89 18.70
C SER A 212 -13.78 30.24 18.11
N HIS A 213 -13.25 30.61 16.94
CA HIS A 213 -13.65 31.83 16.23
C HIS A 213 -15.08 31.75 15.70
N GLU A 214 -15.48 30.63 15.07
CA GLU A 214 -16.86 30.43 14.59
C GLU A 214 -17.89 30.43 15.76
N LYS A 215 -17.51 29.93 16.94
CA LYS A 215 -18.34 30.01 18.15
C LYS A 215 -18.43 31.42 18.74
N GLN A 216 -17.38 32.23 18.62
CA GLN A 216 -17.39 33.62 19.08
C GLN A 216 -18.25 34.51 18.15
N GLU A 217 -18.19 34.31 16.85
CA GLU A 217 -19.03 35.04 15.88
C GLU A 217 -20.52 34.69 16.05
N ALA A 218 -20.86 33.42 16.30
CA ALA A 218 -22.24 32.99 16.57
C ALA A 218 -22.79 33.48 17.92
N GLY A 219 -21.93 33.76 18.91
CA GLY A 219 -22.32 34.31 20.21
C GLY A 219 -22.46 35.84 20.24
N GLN A 220 -21.95 36.54 19.22
CA GLN A 220 -22.12 37.99 19.04
C GLN A 220 -23.32 38.35 18.16
N THR A 221 -24.01 37.36 17.59
CA THR A 221 -25.21 37.52 16.74
C THR A 221 -26.53 37.17 17.44
N LEU A 222 -26.50 37.03 18.78
CA LEU A 222 -27.66 36.91 19.67
C LEU A 222 -27.75 38.14 20.57
#